data_AF-U2KZ86-F1
#
_entry.id   AF-U2KZ86-F1
#
_cell.length_a   1.000
_cell.length_b   1.000
_cell.length_c   1.000
_cell.angle_alpha   90.00
_cell.angle_beta   90.00
_cell.angle_gamma   90.00
#
_symmetry.space_group_name_H-M   'P 1'
#
loop_
_entity.id
_entity.type
_entity.pdbx_description
1 polymer ?
#
loop_
_entity_poly.entity_id
_entity_poly.type
_entity_poly.pdbx_seq_one_letter_code
_entity_poly.pdbx_strand_id
1 'polypeptide(L)'
;MFSKGENGSVPFQSRAHIINASNYDITTKMPDAAFDMRKLVIPFKHRLTDNAEPFEVLMDKLEREKAAIVRKLILAYKALKDNHYEFSDSEEGESYDSYVPPTAVSRSTSKSLDFFFTACYVRTENDDDYIFTEDMYADYKEYALDESYAYCFPNYDAFAKAVRAELQLKSGRKRKDSDANPKRCYLGIKRKALVTEEQAAED
;
A
#
# COMPACT_ATOMS: atom_id res chain seq x y z
N MET A 1 -28.39 -38.63 -19.18
CA MET A 1 -27.69 -39.69 -19.93
C MET A 1 -26.57 -39.01 -20.70
N PHE A 2 -25.31 -39.16 -20.28
CA PHE A 2 -24.20 -38.48 -20.96
C PHE A 2 -23.89 -39.21 -22.25
N SER A 3 -23.94 -38.50 -23.39
CA SER A 3 -23.45 -39.03 -24.66
C SER A 3 -21.92 -39.11 -24.59
N LYS A 4 -21.38 -40.33 -24.51
CA LYS A 4 -19.94 -40.55 -24.68
C LYS A 4 -19.56 -40.18 -26.12
N GLY A 5 -18.47 -39.45 -26.29
CA GLY A 5 -17.88 -39.25 -27.62
C GLY A 5 -17.38 -40.58 -28.20
N GLU A 6 -17.12 -40.61 -29.51
CA GLU A 6 -16.65 -41.81 -30.24
C GLU A 6 -15.40 -42.48 -29.61
N ASN A 7 -14.62 -41.70 -28.86
CA ASN A 7 -13.38 -42.14 -28.22
C ASN A 7 -13.58 -42.60 -26.75
N GLY A 8 -14.84 -42.71 -26.29
CA GLY A 8 -15.16 -43.01 -24.89
C GLY A 8 -14.97 -41.84 -23.92
N SER A 9 -14.57 -40.66 -24.42
CA SER A 9 -14.44 -39.45 -23.61
C SER A 9 -15.82 -38.91 -23.20
N VAL A 10 -15.91 -38.42 -21.97
CA VAL A 10 -17.09 -37.71 -21.47
C VAL A 10 -16.79 -36.21 -21.61
N PRO A 11 -17.61 -35.44 -22.34
CA PRO A 11 -17.42 -34.00 -22.42
C PRO A 11 -17.58 -33.39 -21.02
N PHE A 12 -16.54 -32.71 -20.55
CA PHE A 12 -16.57 -31.94 -19.31
C PHE A 12 -16.76 -30.46 -19.62
N GLN A 13 -17.86 -29.90 -19.15
CA GLN A 13 -18.06 -28.45 -19.16
C GLN A 13 -17.77 -27.92 -17.75
N SER A 14 -16.67 -27.19 -17.61
CA SER A 14 -16.34 -26.54 -16.33
C SER A 14 -17.39 -25.48 -16.00
N ARG A 15 -17.88 -25.50 -14.75
CA ARG A 15 -18.71 -24.44 -14.16
C ARG A 15 -18.00 -23.72 -13.01
N ALA A 16 -16.67 -23.89 -12.94
CA ALA A 16 -15.87 -23.29 -11.89
C ALA A 16 -15.87 -21.77 -12.02
N HIS A 17 -16.02 -21.09 -10.90
CA HIS A 17 -15.75 -19.67 -10.76
C HIS A 17 -14.45 -19.54 -9.98
N ILE A 18 -13.54 -18.71 -10.47
CA ILE A 18 -12.22 -18.53 -9.86
C ILE A 18 -12.23 -17.18 -9.16
N ILE A 19 -11.96 -17.19 -7.86
CA ILE A 19 -11.75 -15.98 -7.06
C ILE A 19 -10.28 -15.96 -6.69
N ASN A 20 -9.57 -14.94 -7.13
CA ASN A 20 -8.19 -14.72 -6.74
C ASN A 20 -8.12 -13.48 -5.84
N ALA A 21 -7.32 -13.59 -4.78
CA ALA A 21 -6.97 -12.48 -3.90
C ALA A 21 -5.46 -12.26 -3.99
N SER A 22 -5.05 -11.05 -4.32
CA SER A 22 -3.65 -10.71 -4.52
C SER A 22 -3.45 -9.24 -4.17
N ASN A 23 -2.26 -8.93 -3.63
CA ASN A 23 -1.81 -7.56 -3.52
C ASN A 23 -1.21 -7.05 -4.84
N TYR A 24 -1.08 -7.88 -5.87
CA TYR A 24 -0.53 -7.52 -7.18
C TYR A 24 -1.54 -7.82 -8.29
N ASP A 25 -1.40 -7.13 -9.42
CA ASP A 25 -2.15 -7.45 -10.63
C ASP A 25 -1.98 -8.93 -11.01
N ILE A 26 -3.10 -9.53 -11.38
CA ILE A 26 -3.14 -10.92 -11.84
C ILE A 26 -3.26 -10.90 -13.36
N THR A 27 -2.14 -11.20 -14.02
CA THR A 27 -2.04 -11.21 -15.46
C THR A 27 -1.65 -12.59 -15.97
N THR A 28 -2.11 -12.94 -17.17
CA THR A 28 -1.65 -14.13 -17.87
C THR A 28 -0.23 -13.93 -18.41
N LYS A 29 0.56 -15.02 -18.54
CA LYS A 29 1.92 -14.94 -19.11
C LYS A 29 1.94 -14.54 -20.59
N MET A 30 0.87 -14.88 -21.31
CA MET A 30 0.64 -14.47 -22.69
C MET A 30 -0.69 -13.72 -22.75
N PRO A 31 -0.85 -12.71 -23.62
CA PRO A 31 -2.12 -12.01 -23.80
C PRO A 31 -3.26 -12.99 -24.06
N ASP A 32 -4.34 -12.86 -23.28
CA ASP A 32 -5.53 -13.71 -23.39
C ASP A 32 -6.78 -12.84 -23.30
N ALA A 33 -7.36 -12.52 -24.46
CA ALA A 33 -8.56 -11.70 -24.54
C ALA A 33 -9.75 -12.34 -23.80
N ALA A 34 -9.83 -13.68 -23.73
CA ALA A 34 -10.91 -14.34 -23.02
C ALA A 34 -10.75 -14.22 -21.50
N PHE A 35 -9.52 -14.15 -20.99
CA PHE A 35 -9.25 -13.79 -19.61
C PHE A 35 -9.65 -12.33 -19.35
N ASP A 36 -9.20 -11.41 -20.20
CA ASP A 36 -9.46 -9.98 -20.03
C ASP A 36 -10.94 -9.62 -20.09
N MET A 37 -11.72 -10.25 -20.98
CA MET A 37 -13.18 -10.00 -21.06
C MET A 37 -13.99 -10.65 -19.92
N ARG A 38 -13.38 -11.49 -19.07
CA ARG A 38 -14.08 -12.25 -18.02
C ARG A 38 -13.57 -11.97 -16.61
N LYS A 39 -12.52 -11.16 -16.47
CA LYS A 39 -12.01 -10.74 -15.17
C LYS A 39 -12.86 -9.58 -14.64
N LEU A 40 -13.02 -9.55 -13.34
CA LEU A 40 -13.58 -8.43 -12.60
C LEU A 40 -12.63 -8.15 -11.44
N VAL A 41 -11.99 -6.99 -11.45
CA VAL A 41 -11.07 -6.59 -10.38
C VAL A 41 -11.82 -5.72 -9.38
N ILE A 42 -11.92 -6.17 -8.13
CA ILE A 42 -12.54 -5.40 -7.05
C ILE A 42 -11.44 -4.90 -6.11
N PRO A 43 -11.09 -3.60 -6.15
CA PRO A 43 -10.01 -3.05 -5.35
C PRO A 43 -10.42 -2.90 -3.87
N PHE A 44 -9.56 -3.38 -2.97
CA PHE A 44 -9.64 -3.07 -1.54
C PHE A 44 -8.65 -1.92 -1.25
N LYS A 45 -9.17 -0.69 -1.22
CA LYS A 45 -8.33 0.53 -1.11
C LYS A 45 -7.97 0.92 0.32
N HIS A 46 -8.83 0.56 1.27
CA HIS A 46 -8.67 0.96 2.65
C HIS A 46 -8.02 -0.16 3.46
N ARG A 47 -6.92 0.18 4.14
CA ARG A 47 -6.34 -0.71 5.14
C ARG A 47 -7.27 -0.81 6.34
N LEU A 48 -7.27 -1.97 6.98
CA LEU A 48 -7.85 -2.09 8.32
C LEU A 48 -7.01 -1.25 9.28
N THR A 49 -7.65 -0.37 10.03
CA THR A 49 -7.02 0.41 11.10
C THR A 49 -6.84 -0.43 12.36
N ASP A 50 -6.02 0.01 13.31
CA ASP A 50 -5.83 -0.67 14.61
C ASP A 50 -7.13 -0.79 15.43
N ASN A 51 -8.13 0.06 15.14
CA ASN A 51 -9.46 0.00 15.74
C ASN A 51 -10.43 -0.95 15.02
N ALA A 52 -9.95 -1.70 14.03
CA ALA A 52 -10.79 -2.65 13.30
C ALA A 52 -11.27 -3.76 14.23
N GLU A 53 -12.48 -4.26 13.96
CA GLU A 53 -13.04 -5.34 14.77
C GLU A 53 -12.20 -6.62 14.62
N PRO A 54 -11.96 -7.35 15.72
CA PRO A 54 -11.28 -8.64 15.66
C PRO A 54 -12.00 -9.60 14.70
N PHE A 55 -11.24 -10.47 14.04
CA PHE A 55 -11.74 -11.38 13.02
C PHE A 55 -12.91 -12.24 13.51
N GLU A 56 -12.82 -12.72 14.74
CA GLU A 56 -13.80 -13.61 15.38
C GLU A 56 -15.14 -12.89 15.57
N VAL A 57 -15.10 -11.63 16.00
CA VAL A 57 -16.28 -10.78 16.15
C VAL A 57 -16.90 -10.49 14.78
N LEU A 58 -16.06 -10.24 13.77
CA LEU A 58 -16.50 -10.02 12.40
C LEU A 58 -17.20 -11.26 11.84
N MET A 59 -16.62 -12.46 12.04
CA MET A 59 -17.22 -13.72 11.58
C MET A 59 -18.59 -13.98 12.21
N ASP A 60 -18.72 -13.74 13.52
CA ASP A 60 -20.00 -13.87 14.22
C ASP A 60 -21.06 -12.88 13.72
N LYS A 61 -20.64 -11.66 13.32
CA LYS A 61 -21.54 -10.69 12.68
C LYS A 61 -21.95 -11.14 11.28
N LEU A 62 -20.98 -11.57 10.46
CA LEU A 62 -21.24 -12.04 9.09
C LEU A 62 -22.20 -13.23 9.08
N GLU A 63 -22.06 -14.17 10.02
CA GLU A 63 -22.97 -15.32 10.10
C GLU A 63 -24.37 -14.90 10.55
N ARG A 64 -24.49 -13.97 11.51
CA ARG A 64 -25.80 -13.40 11.92
C ARG A 64 -26.48 -12.62 10.80
N GLU A 65 -25.72 -11.87 10.01
CA GLU A 65 -26.23 -11.03 8.92
C GLU A 65 -26.35 -11.77 7.59
N LYS A 66 -25.98 -13.06 7.54
CA LYS A 66 -25.93 -13.88 6.32
C LYS A 66 -27.19 -13.80 5.47
N ALA A 67 -28.37 -13.85 6.09
CA ALA A 67 -29.63 -13.74 5.36
C ALA A 67 -29.79 -12.38 4.65
N ALA A 68 -29.37 -11.29 5.31
CA ALA A 68 -29.40 -9.96 4.73
C ALA A 68 -28.35 -9.81 3.62
N ILE A 69 -27.15 -10.36 3.81
CA ILE A 69 -26.08 -10.39 2.79
C ILE A 69 -26.57 -11.14 1.54
N VAL A 70 -27.14 -12.35 1.70
CA VAL A 70 -27.70 -13.14 0.59
C VAL A 70 -28.81 -12.37 -0.13
N ARG A 71 -29.72 -11.72 0.61
CA ARG A 71 -30.76 -10.89 -0.01
C ARG A 71 -30.17 -9.75 -0.85
N LYS A 72 -29.15 -9.05 -0.34
CA LYS A 72 -28.45 -7.99 -1.09
C LYS A 72 -27.80 -8.56 -2.35
N LEU A 73 -27.15 -9.73 -2.27
CA LEU A 73 -26.52 -10.39 -3.43
C LEU A 73 -27.55 -10.75 -4.51
N ILE A 74 -28.71 -11.30 -4.13
CA ILE A 74 -29.77 -11.65 -5.09
C ILE A 74 -30.30 -10.39 -5.80
N LEU A 75 -30.51 -9.30 -5.06
CA LEU A 75 -30.97 -8.03 -5.64
C LEU A 75 -29.92 -7.41 -6.56
N ALA A 76 -28.64 -7.41 -6.16
CA ALA A 76 -27.54 -6.94 -6.98
C ALA A 76 -27.39 -7.77 -8.26
N TYR A 77 -27.48 -9.10 -8.17
CA TYR A 77 -27.45 -9.97 -9.34
C TYR A 77 -28.63 -9.71 -10.29
N LYS A 78 -29.83 -9.49 -9.74
CA LYS A 78 -30.99 -9.13 -10.55
C LYS A 78 -30.75 -7.80 -11.29
N ALA A 79 -30.25 -6.78 -10.61
CA ALA A 79 -29.91 -5.49 -11.21
C ALA A 79 -28.85 -5.63 -12.31
N LEU A 80 -27.80 -6.41 -12.06
CA LEU A 80 -26.74 -6.69 -13.03
C LEU A 80 -27.29 -7.41 -14.27
N LYS A 81 -28.15 -8.41 -14.08
CA LYS A 81 -28.81 -9.12 -15.18
C LYS A 81 -29.74 -8.22 -15.98
N ASP A 82 -30.51 -7.38 -15.29
CA ASP A 82 -31.40 -6.40 -15.91
C ASP A 82 -30.58 -5.32 -16.67
N ASN A 83 -29.30 -5.11 -16.31
CA ASN A 83 -28.32 -4.26 -17.00
C ASN A 83 -27.35 -5.05 -17.93
N HIS A 84 -27.77 -6.18 -18.48
CA HIS A 84 -26.99 -6.95 -19.47
C HIS A 84 -25.58 -7.39 -19.01
N TYR A 85 -25.37 -7.54 -17.71
CA TYR A 85 -24.06 -7.84 -17.11
C TYR A 85 -22.98 -6.77 -17.33
N GLU A 86 -23.38 -5.54 -17.66
CA GLU A 86 -22.49 -4.39 -17.68
C GLU A 86 -22.41 -3.77 -16.28
N PHE A 87 -21.20 -3.56 -15.81
CA PHE A 87 -20.94 -2.81 -14.58
C PHE A 87 -20.95 -1.31 -14.91
N SER A 88 -21.48 -0.49 -14.01
CA SER A 88 -21.34 0.96 -14.12
C SER A 88 -19.89 1.36 -13.88
N ASP A 89 -19.42 2.39 -14.58
CA ASP A 89 -18.12 2.98 -14.26
C ASP A 89 -18.06 3.37 -12.78
N SER A 90 -16.91 3.15 -12.15
CA SER A 90 -16.72 3.59 -10.77
C SER A 90 -16.82 5.12 -10.70
N GLU A 91 -17.31 5.66 -9.59
CA GLU A 91 -17.42 7.11 -9.36
C GLU A 91 -16.06 7.84 -9.48
N GLU A 92 -14.96 7.09 -9.38
CA GLU A 92 -13.58 7.55 -9.48
C GLU A 92 -12.95 7.33 -10.88
N GLY A 93 -13.72 6.84 -11.86
CA GLY A 93 -13.26 6.59 -13.22
C GLY A 93 -12.25 5.43 -13.36
N GLU A 94 -12.12 4.60 -12.33
CA GLU A 94 -11.28 3.40 -12.36
C GLU A 94 -11.91 2.30 -13.21
N SER A 95 -11.07 1.68 -14.05
CA SER A 95 -11.42 0.48 -14.79
C SER A 95 -11.36 -0.75 -13.88
N TYR A 96 -12.34 -1.63 -14.00
CA TYR A 96 -12.35 -2.95 -13.36
C TYR A 96 -11.35 -3.95 -13.98
N ASP A 97 -10.49 -3.51 -14.92
CA ASP A 97 -9.55 -4.38 -15.62
C ASP A 97 -8.22 -4.58 -14.89
N SER A 98 -7.82 -3.60 -14.06
CA SER A 98 -6.52 -3.61 -13.38
C SER A 98 -6.57 -2.81 -12.09
N TYR A 99 -5.94 -3.32 -11.04
CA TYR A 99 -5.76 -2.58 -9.81
C TYR A 99 -4.48 -3.04 -9.13
N VAL A 100 -3.53 -2.12 -9.06
CA VAL A 100 -2.35 -2.27 -8.21
C VAL A 100 -2.57 -1.41 -6.98
N PRO A 101 -2.72 -2.00 -5.77
CA PRO A 101 -2.78 -1.22 -4.55
C PRO A 101 -1.53 -0.33 -4.44
N PRO A 102 -1.63 0.94 -4.02
CA PRO A 102 -0.46 1.80 -3.80
C PRO A 102 0.59 1.15 -2.89
N THR A 103 0.15 0.28 -2.00
CA THR A 103 0.94 -0.47 -1.02
C THR A 103 1.67 -1.68 -1.59
N ALA A 104 1.27 -2.14 -2.79
CA ALA A 104 1.87 -3.27 -3.48
C ALA A 104 3.20 -2.93 -4.14
N VAL A 105 3.36 -1.65 -4.49
CA VAL A 105 4.61 -1.11 -5.02
C VAL A 105 5.29 -0.37 -3.88
N SER A 106 5.98 -1.12 -3.02
CA SER A 106 6.98 -0.48 -2.15
C SER A 106 7.86 0.37 -3.05
N ARG A 107 7.93 1.69 -2.79
CA ARG A 107 8.85 2.55 -3.53
C ARG A 107 10.24 1.94 -3.42
N SER A 108 11.04 2.06 -4.48
CA SER A 108 12.45 1.72 -4.35
C SER A 108 13.02 2.46 -3.16
N THR A 109 13.96 1.83 -2.47
CA THR A 109 14.62 2.39 -1.29
C THR A 109 15.10 3.83 -1.53
N SER A 110 15.68 4.08 -2.71
CA SER A 110 16.10 5.40 -3.18
C SER A 110 14.97 6.43 -3.22
N LYS A 111 13.87 6.14 -3.94
CA LYS A 111 12.73 7.06 -4.02
C LYS A 111 12.11 7.30 -2.65
N SER A 112 11.91 6.24 -1.85
CA SER A 112 11.31 6.38 -0.53
C SER A 112 12.11 7.35 0.36
N LEU A 113 13.44 7.23 0.35
CA LEU A 113 14.31 8.11 1.11
C LEU A 113 14.34 9.54 0.56
N ASP A 114 14.29 9.72 -0.75
CA ASP A 114 14.28 11.06 -1.38
C ASP A 114 13.01 11.84 -1.01
N PHE A 115 11.84 11.18 -1.09
CA PHE A 115 10.57 11.78 -0.68
C PHE A 115 10.50 12.06 0.81
N PHE A 116 10.92 11.11 1.65
CA PHE A 116 11.03 11.32 3.09
C PHE A 116 11.94 12.51 3.42
N PHE A 117 13.12 12.56 2.81
CA PHE A 117 14.07 13.63 3.07
C PHE A 117 13.51 14.98 2.63
N THR A 118 12.87 15.03 1.47
CA THR A 118 12.21 16.23 0.94
C THR A 118 11.04 16.67 1.82
N ALA A 119 10.27 15.75 2.39
CA ALA A 119 9.14 16.06 3.25
C ALA A 119 9.59 16.57 4.62
N CYS A 120 10.57 15.92 5.24
CA CYS A 120 10.88 16.12 6.66
C CYS A 120 12.10 17.03 6.91
N TYR A 121 13.00 17.21 5.93
CA TYR A 121 14.29 17.88 6.16
C TYR A 121 14.66 18.91 5.10
N VAL A 122 15.59 19.79 5.48
CA VAL A 122 16.24 20.78 4.63
C VAL A 122 17.74 20.70 4.82
N ARG A 123 18.49 20.85 3.72
CA ARG A 123 19.96 21.01 3.75
C ARG A 123 20.30 22.45 4.09
N THR A 124 21.16 22.64 5.09
CA THR A 124 21.58 23.96 5.55
C THR A 124 23.06 24.25 5.31
N GLU A 125 23.83 23.23 4.91
CA GLU A 125 25.30 23.29 4.73
C GLU A 125 26.09 23.73 5.97
N ASN A 126 25.42 23.88 7.13
CA ASN A 126 26.02 24.22 8.40
C ASN A 126 26.29 22.96 9.23
N ASP A 127 27.55 22.68 9.55
CA ASP A 127 27.93 21.48 10.32
C ASP A 127 27.43 21.46 11.78
N ASP A 128 27.00 22.60 12.30
CA ASP A 128 26.34 22.69 13.61
C ASP A 128 24.87 22.29 13.57
N ASP A 129 24.30 22.19 12.37
CA ASP A 129 22.98 21.64 12.14
C ASP A 129 23.10 20.15 11.88
N TYR A 130 22.68 19.35 12.86
CA TYR A 130 22.79 17.90 12.76
C TYR A 130 21.58 17.18 13.30
N ILE A 131 21.35 15.98 12.74
CA ILE A 131 20.32 15.05 13.20
C ILE A 131 20.99 13.71 13.48
N PHE A 132 20.73 13.12 14.65
CA PHE A 132 21.22 11.79 14.95
C PHE A 132 20.54 10.75 14.05
N THR A 133 21.29 9.74 13.62
CA THR A 133 20.76 8.69 12.74
C THR A 133 19.59 7.93 13.39
N GLU A 134 19.61 7.79 14.72
CA GLU A 134 18.50 7.19 15.49
C GLU A 134 17.22 8.03 15.43
N ASP A 135 17.35 9.36 15.51
CA ASP A 135 16.22 10.28 15.48
C ASP A 135 15.65 10.32 14.04
N MET A 136 16.51 10.34 13.02
CA MET A 136 16.06 10.25 11.62
C MET A 136 15.36 8.93 11.30
N TYR A 137 15.78 7.82 11.92
CA TYR A 137 15.08 6.55 11.76
C TYR A 137 13.72 6.55 12.47
N ALA A 138 13.58 7.21 13.62
CA ALA A 138 12.30 7.40 14.28
C ALA A 138 11.34 8.20 13.39
N ASP A 139 11.80 9.36 12.88
CA ASP A 139 11.04 10.19 11.95
C ASP A 139 10.61 9.41 10.69
N TYR A 140 11.48 8.55 10.15
CA TYR A 140 11.13 7.72 9.00
C TYR A 140 10.03 6.71 9.31
N LYS A 141 10.04 6.11 10.51
CA LYS A 141 8.98 5.18 10.90
C LYS A 141 7.64 5.88 10.99
N GLU A 142 7.60 7.10 11.54
CA GLU A 142 6.39 7.92 11.59
C GLU A 142 5.91 8.27 10.18
N TYR A 143 6.81 8.79 9.33
CA TYR A 143 6.52 9.06 7.91
C TYR A 143 5.99 7.83 7.17
N ALA A 144 6.57 6.65 7.41
CA ALA A 144 6.17 5.41 6.74
C ALA A 144 4.84 4.82 7.24
N LEU A 145 4.34 5.25 8.39
CA LEU A 145 2.98 4.93 8.84
C LEU A 145 1.94 5.74 8.07
N ASP A 146 2.23 7.02 7.83
CA ASP A 146 1.34 7.93 7.11
C ASP A 146 1.40 7.71 5.60
N GLU A 147 2.59 7.41 5.05
CA GLU A 147 2.81 7.22 3.63
C GLU A 147 2.83 5.74 3.24
N SER A 148 1.66 5.25 2.84
CA SER A 148 1.36 3.85 2.53
C SER A 148 2.29 3.13 1.53
N TYR A 149 3.06 3.88 0.74
CA TYR A 149 4.02 3.40 -0.27
C TYR A 149 5.50 3.50 0.16
N ALA A 150 5.79 3.98 1.38
CA ALA A 150 7.16 4.07 1.88
C ALA A 150 7.80 2.68 2.00
N TYR A 151 9.09 2.59 1.68
CA TYR A 151 9.85 1.35 1.80
C TYR A 151 9.99 0.93 3.27
N CYS A 152 9.46 -0.24 3.63
CA CYS A 152 9.61 -0.77 4.98
C CYS A 152 11.02 -1.36 5.18
N PHE A 153 11.90 -0.60 5.84
CA PHE A 153 13.21 -1.11 6.24
C PHE A 153 13.07 -2.17 7.34
N PRO A 154 13.75 -3.33 7.21
CA PRO A 154 13.62 -4.41 8.19
C PRO A 154 14.20 -4.06 9.56
N ASN A 155 15.15 -3.13 9.63
CA ASN A 155 15.77 -2.66 10.87
C ASN A 155 16.54 -1.35 10.64
N TYR A 156 17.04 -0.79 11.73
CA TYR A 156 17.87 0.42 11.77
C TYR A 156 19.11 0.32 10.86
N ASP A 157 19.80 -0.82 10.84
CA ASP A 157 21.05 -0.97 10.07
C ASP A 157 20.78 -0.93 8.55
N ALA A 158 19.70 -1.55 8.10
CA ALA A 158 19.25 -1.50 6.71
C ALA A 158 18.89 -0.07 6.30
N PHE A 159 18.20 0.67 7.17
CA PHE A 159 17.88 2.09 6.96
C PHE A 159 19.16 2.94 6.87
N ALA A 160 20.05 2.85 7.87
CA ALA A 160 21.27 3.65 7.92
C ALA A 160 22.20 3.37 6.72
N LYS A 161 22.26 2.11 6.25
CA LYS A 161 23.01 1.72 5.05
C LYS A 161 22.43 2.39 3.80
N ALA A 162 21.11 2.40 3.66
CA ALA A 162 20.44 3.01 2.52
C ALA A 162 20.55 4.54 2.51
N VAL A 163 20.34 5.20 3.65
CA VAL A 163 20.55 6.66 3.78
C VAL A 163 21.96 7.06 3.33
N ARG A 164 22.97 6.28 3.74
CA ARG A 164 24.36 6.54 3.34
C ARG A 164 24.58 6.37 1.83
N ALA A 165 23.93 5.40 1.21
CA ALA A 165 24.06 5.13 -0.22
C ALA A 165 23.32 6.18 -1.08
N GLU A 166 22.13 6.58 -0.66
CA GLU A 166 21.18 7.32 -1.49
C GLU A 166 21.23 8.83 -1.25
N LEU A 167 21.28 9.28 0.00
CA LEU A 167 21.14 10.71 0.34
C LEU A 167 22.47 11.48 0.35
N GLN A 168 23.61 10.79 0.25
CA GLN A 168 24.96 11.39 0.20
C GLN A 168 25.19 12.47 1.28
N LEU A 169 24.66 12.24 2.49
CA LEU A 169 24.77 13.17 3.61
C LEU A 169 26.15 13.10 4.25
N LYS A 170 26.65 14.25 4.72
CA LYS A 170 27.90 14.31 5.49
C LYS A 170 27.69 13.66 6.85
N SER A 171 28.45 12.61 7.14
CA SER A 171 28.37 11.90 8.42
C SER A 171 29.30 12.51 9.48
N GLY A 172 28.83 12.58 10.73
CA GLY A 172 29.61 13.01 11.88
C GLY A 172 29.34 12.17 13.12
N ARG A 173 30.03 12.49 14.22
CA ARG A 173 29.71 11.98 15.56
C ARG A 173 29.58 13.15 16.53
N LYS A 174 28.49 13.19 17.27
CA LYS A 174 28.21 14.21 18.29
C LYS A 174 27.76 13.51 19.58
N ARG A 175 27.89 14.18 20.71
CA ARG A 175 27.37 13.68 21.99
C ARG A 175 25.97 14.25 22.20
N LYS A 176 25.01 13.39 22.57
CA LYS A 176 23.63 13.84 22.88
C LYS A 176 23.61 14.57 24.23
N ASP A 177 24.34 14.01 25.20
CA ASP A 177 24.64 14.59 26.50
C ASP A 177 26.15 14.65 26.72
N SER A 178 26.64 15.61 27.50
CA SER A 178 28.08 15.86 27.72
C SER A 178 28.89 14.61 28.11
N ASP A 179 28.31 13.72 28.91
CA ASP A 179 28.96 12.49 29.38
C ASP A 179 28.66 11.24 28.53
N ALA A 180 27.78 11.37 27.53
CA ALA A 180 27.38 10.24 26.69
C ALA A 180 28.41 9.94 25.59
N ASN A 181 28.53 8.67 25.21
CA ASN A 181 29.35 8.26 24.08
C ASN A 181 28.90 8.97 22.79
N PRO A 182 29.83 9.44 21.93
CA PRO A 182 29.48 10.07 20.66
C PRO A 182 28.66 9.13 19.76
N LYS A 183 27.45 9.55 19.40
CA LYS A 183 26.53 8.84 18.50
C LYS A 183 26.68 9.32 17.07
N ARG A 184 26.28 8.49 16.11
CA ARG A 184 26.31 8.82 14.67
C ARG A 184 25.21 9.84 14.34
N CYS A 185 25.56 10.80 13.51
CA CYS A 185 24.66 11.85 13.04
C CYS A 185 24.98 12.23 11.60
N TYR A 186 24.04 12.91 10.96
CA TYR A 186 24.22 13.58 9.67
C TYR A 186 24.30 15.08 9.92
N LEU A 187 25.29 15.74 9.31
CA LEU A 187 25.58 17.17 9.45
C LEU A 187 25.02 17.96 8.27
N GLY A 188 24.82 19.27 8.45
CA GLY A 188 24.31 20.15 7.41
C GLY A 188 22.83 19.98 7.12
N ILE A 189 22.05 19.45 8.07
CA ILE A 189 20.61 19.22 7.91
C ILE A 189 19.80 19.62 9.14
N LYS A 190 18.57 20.09 8.91
CA LYS A 190 17.55 20.36 9.94
C LYS A 190 16.20 19.76 9.54
N ARG A 191 15.37 19.45 10.53
CA ARG A 191 13.94 19.19 10.31
C ARG A 191 13.28 20.45 9.75
N LYS A 192 12.36 20.30 8.79
CA LYS A 192 11.49 21.40 8.37
C LYS A 192 10.58 21.78 9.54
N ALA A 193 10.37 23.08 9.73
CA ALA A 193 9.36 23.54 10.67
C ALA A 193 7.99 23.10 10.16
N LEU A 194 7.16 22.55 11.05
CA LEU A 194 5.74 22.38 10.75
C LEU A 194 5.17 23.77 10.54
N VAL A 195 4.73 24.09 9.33
CA VAL A 195 3.94 25.29 9.08
C VAL A 195 2.58 25.03 9.71
N THR A 196 2.39 25.47 10.95
CA THR A 196 1.05 25.63 11.50
C THR A 196 0.35 26.71 10.69
N GLU A 197 -0.86 26.43 10.21
CA GLU A 197 -1.69 27.31 9.35
C GLU A 197 -2.01 28.69 9.96
N GLU A 198 -1.50 29.03 11.14
CA GLU A 198 -1.65 30.34 11.77
C GLU A 198 -0.68 31.42 11.24
N GLN A 199 0.30 31.10 10.39
CA GLN A 199 1.25 32.10 9.84
C GLN A 199 1.03 32.49 8.38
N ALA A 200 -0.06 32.05 7.75
CA ALA A 200 -0.43 32.44 6.38
C ALA A 200 -1.49 33.56 6.33
N ALA A 201 -1.82 34.19 7.46
CA ALA A 201 -2.82 35.26 7.55
C ALA A 201 -2.25 36.67 7.81
N GLU A 202 -0.93 36.85 7.73
CA GLU A 202 -0.29 38.16 7.73
C GLU A 202 0.74 38.24 6.60
N ASP A 203 0.26 38.41 5.38
CA ASP A 203 0.91 39.17 4.30
C ASP A 203 -0.15 39.75 3.35
#